data_AF-A0A2R6JFL5-F1
#
_entry.id   AF-A0A2R6JFL5-F1
#
_cell.length_a   1.000
_cell.length_b   1.000
_cell.length_c   1.000
_cell.angle_alpha   90.00
_cell.angle_beta   90.00
_cell.angle_gamma   90.00
#
_symmetry.space_group_name_H-M   'P 1'
#
loop_
_entity.id
_entity.type
_entity.pdbx_description
1 polymer ?
#
loop_
_entity_poly.entity_id
_entity_poly.type
_entity_poly.pdbx_seq_one_letter_code
_entity_poly.pdbx_strand_id
1 'polypeptide(L)'
;MLFLGGFLLGGVAGVGPAGALVETERLGPPQTDFEFSEAKTDDGTVLVVTHGGGEAVPAERLRITGEGFANVSGVDRSGPGGWPTSAATDRPDGPTVTKDDSVTVGVADDCDIRVVYVRGDVLDILDRHDCGGE
;
A
#
# COMPACT_ATOMS: atom_id res chain seq x y z
N MET A 1 0.44 80.03 -11.17
CA MET A 1 0.52 78.98 -12.20
C MET A 1 -0.19 77.75 -11.67
N LEU A 2 -1.08 77.20 -12.50
CA LEU A 2 -1.85 75.97 -12.31
C LEU A 2 -0.96 74.79 -12.74
N PHE A 3 -0.87 73.69 -11.99
CA PHE A 3 -0.74 72.34 -12.57
C PHE A 3 -1.32 71.27 -11.64
N LEU A 4 -2.02 70.37 -12.31
CA LEU A 4 -2.90 69.30 -11.88
C LEU A 4 -2.11 67.97 -11.85
N GLY A 5 -2.50 67.03 -10.97
CA GLY A 5 -2.42 65.59 -11.29
C GLY A 5 -1.62 64.71 -10.34
N GLY A 6 -2.26 63.62 -9.90
CA GLY A 6 -1.57 62.34 -9.65
C GLY A 6 -1.74 61.74 -8.25
N PHE A 7 -2.93 61.20 -7.97
CA PHE A 7 -3.10 60.13 -6.97
C PHE A 7 -2.87 58.80 -7.70
N LEU A 8 -2.06 57.87 -7.17
CA LEU A 8 -2.18 56.39 -7.27
C LEU A 8 -0.94 55.67 -6.68
N LEU A 9 -1.21 54.83 -5.68
CA LEU A 9 -0.62 53.50 -5.36
C LEU A 9 0.91 53.33 -5.28
N GLY A 10 1.42 53.20 -4.06
CA GLY A 10 2.71 52.54 -3.76
C GLY A 10 2.49 51.39 -2.79
N GLY A 11 2.63 50.15 -3.28
CA GLY A 11 2.43 48.93 -2.50
C GLY A 11 3.55 48.66 -1.51
N VAL A 12 3.18 48.22 -0.31
CA VAL A 12 4.08 47.54 0.61
C VAL A 12 3.84 46.03 0.50
N ALA A 13 4.63 45.36 -0.34
CA ALA A 13 4.67 43.91 -0.40
C ALA A 13 5.47 43.40 0.80
N GLY A 14 4.76 43.08 1.89
CA GLY A 14 5.31 42.45 3.07
C GLY A 14 5.25 40.92 2.99
N VAL A 15 6.43 40.32 3.09
CA VAL A 15 6.77 39.08 3.84
C VAL A 15 6.09 37.76 3.45
N GLY A 16 6.90 36.86 2.89
CA GLY A 16 6.71 35.42 2.96
C GLY A 16 7.89 34.73 2.27
N PRO A 17 8.75 33.96 2.98
CA PRO A 17 9.88 33.31 2.35
C PRO A 17 9.41 32.25 1.36
N ALA A 18 10.33 31.96 0.44
CA ALA A 18 10.33 30.89 -0.55
C ALA A 18 9.49 29.68 -0.14
N GLY A 19 8.79 29.12 -1.14
CA GLY A 19 8.08 27.86 -1.01
C GLY A 19 8.93 26.83 -0.30
N ALA A 20 8.61 26.64 0.98
CA ALA A 20 8.77 25.34 1.60
C ALA A 20 7.87 24.45 0.77
N LEU A 21 8.47 23.78 -0.22
CA LEU A 21 8.01 22.46 -0.61
C LEU A 21 7.85 21.75 0.73
N VAL A 22 6.61 21.59 1.18
CA VAL A 22 6.31 20.56 2.16
C VAL A 22 6.63 19.29 1.37
N GLU A 23 7.90 18.87 1.44
CA GLU A 23 8.20 17.47 1.37
C GLU A 23 7.47 16.93 2.59
N THR A 24 6.20 16.62 2.39
CA THR A 24 5.43 15.84 3.32
C THR A 24 6.17 14.53 3.29
N GLU A 25 7.17 14.37 4.15
CA GLU A 25 7.60 13.06 4.60
C GLU A 25 6.27 12.35 4.86
N ARG A 26 5.90 11.38 4.00
CA ARG A 26 4.62 10.71 4.12
C ARG A 26 4.70 9.91 5.42
N LEU A 27 4.27 10.53 6.51
CA LEU A 27 4.29 9.97 7.85
C LEU A 27 3.25 8.85 8.01
N GLY A 28 2.40 8.62 7.00
CA GLY A 28 1.43 7.53 6.94
C GLY A 28 1.92 6.29 6.17
N PRO A 29 1.12 5.21 6.16
CA PRO A 29 1.33 4.08 5.26
C PRO A 29 1.16 4.50 3.79
N PRO A 30 1.72 3.72 2.84
CA PRO A 30 1.49 3.94 1.42
C PRO A 30 -0.02 3.90 1.10
N GLN A 31 -0.46 4.79 0.22
CA GLN A 31 -1.83 4.76 -0.30
C GLN A 31 -1.91 3.74 -1.44
N THR A 32 -2.44 2.57 -1.14
CA THR A 32 -2.54 1.44 -2.07
C THR A 32 -3.83 0.69 -1.83
N ASP A 33 -4.23 -0.08 -2.83
CA ASP A 33 -5.43 -0.91 -2.84
C ASP A 33 -5.01 -2.36 -3.10
N PHE A 34 -5.67 -3.32 -2.45
CA PHE A 34 -5.47 -4.75 -2.71
C PHE A 34 -6.77 -5.41 -3.13
N GLU A 35 -6.69 -6.20 -4.19
CA GLU A 35 -7.79 -7.01 -4.68
C GLU A 35 -7.63 -8.44 -4.15
N PHE A 36 -8.75 -9.03 -3.72
CA PHE A 36 -8.81 -10.38 -3.18
C PHE A 36 -9.71 -11.25 -4.05
N SER A 37 -9.23 -12.44 -4.41
CA SER A 37 -10.01 -13.42 -5.16
C SER A 37 -9.81 -14.82 -4.60
N GLU A 38 -10.91 -15.52 -4.33
CA GLU A 38 -10.90 -16.89 -3.83
C GLU A 38 -11.11 -17.90 -4.96
N ALA A 39 -10.31 -18.96 -4.96
CA ALA A 39 -10.47 -20.11 -5.83
C ALA A 39 -10.48 -21.40 -5.02
N LYS A 40 -11.56 -22.19 -5.14
CA LYS A 40 -11.63 -23.52 -4.54
C LYS A 40 -10.84 -24.52 -5.37
N THR A 41 -10.02 -25.31 -4.70
CA THR A 41 -9.24 -26.41 -5.28
C THR A 41 -9.57 -27.71 -4.55
N ASP A 42 -9.08 -28.84 -5.06
CA ASP A 42 -9.25 -30.14 -4.39
C ASP A 42 -8.52 -30.20 -3.03
N ASP A 43 -7.46 -29.41 -2.85
CA ASP A 43 -6.62 -29.37 -1.66
C ASP A 43 -7.05 -28.29 -0.64
N GLY A 44 -8.03 -27.44 -0.98
CA GLY A 44 -8.52 -26.34 -0.14
C GLY A 44 -8.76 -25.05 -0.92
N THR A 45 -8.91 -23.93 -0.21
CA THR A 45 -9.16 -22.61 -0.82
C THR A 45 -7.86 -21.84 -0.99
N VAL A 46 -7.64 -21.33 -2.21
CA VAL A 46 -6.54 -20.41 -2.52
C VAL A 46 -7.09 -19.00 -2.57
N LEU A 47 -6.56 -18.12 -1.74
CA LEU A 47 -6.77 -16.69 -1.79
C LEU A 47 -5.64 -16.04 -2.61
N VAL A 48 -6.00 -15.38 -3.70
CA VAL A 48 -5.08 -14.54 -4.48
C VAL A 48 -5.19 -13.12 -3.97
N VAL A 49 -4.08 -12.57 -3.47
CA VAL A 49 -3.97 -11.17 -3.05
C VAL A 49 -3.17 -10.42 -4.11
N THR A 50 -3.79 -9.46 -4.77
CA THR A 50 -3.20 -8.71 -5.90
C THR A 50 -3.08 -7.24 -5.53
N HIS A 51 -1.95 -6.60 -5.83
CA HIS A 51 -1.83 -5.15 -5.72
C HIS A 51 -2.72 -4.49 -6.79
N GLY A 52 -3.84 -3.90 -6.35
CA GLY A 52 -4.84 -3.28 -7.23
C GLY A 52 -4.35 -1.97 -7.85
N GLY A 53 -3.47 -1.26 -7.14
CA GLY A 53 -2.81 -0.04 -7.61
C GLY A 53 -2.42 0.92 -6.49
N GLY A 54 -2.12 2.15 -6.88
CA GLY A 54 -1.63 3.20 -5.96
C GLY A 54 -0.11 3.21 -5.85
N GLU A 55 0.39 3.44 -4.64
CA GLU A 55 1.82 3.51 -4.36
C GLU A 55 2.47 2.12 -4.38
N ALA A 56 3.64 2.03 -5.03
CA ALA A 56 4.47 0.85 -5.02
C ALA A 56 5.13 0.67 -3.64
N VAL A 57 5.23 -0.56 -3.15
CA VAL A 57 5.71 -0.84 -1.79
C VAL A 57 6.85 -1.86 -1.83
N PRO A 58 8.01 -1.61 -1.20
CA PRO A 58 9.07 -2.61 -1.11
C PRO A 58 8.54 -3.90 -0.48
N ALA A 59 8.83 -5.06 -1.08
CA ALA A 59 8.28 -6.35 -0.64
C ALA A 59 8.64 -6.67 0.82
N GLU A 60 9.84 -6.25 1.25
CA GLU A 60 10.31 -6.39 2.65
C GLU A 60 9.46 -5.63 3.68
N ARG A 61 8.70 -4.62 3.25
CA ARG A 61 7.81 -3.82 4.10
C ARG A 61 6.37 -4.33 4.10
N LEU A 62 6.05 -5.34 3.30
CA LEU A 62 4.73 -5.96 3.28
C LEU A 62 4.73 -7.30 4.00
N ARG A 63 3.69 -7.53 4.78
CA ARG A 63 3.41 -8.82 5.42
C ARG A 63 1.97 -9.23 5.21
N ILE A 64 1.78 -10.51 4.91
CA ILE A 64 0.50 -11.20 5.01
C ILE A 64 0.39 -11.74 6.44
N THR A 65 -0.66 -11.33 7.15
CA THR A 65 -0.92 -11.71 8.54
C THR A 65 -2.39 -12.08 8.73
N GLY A 66 -2.78 -12.47 9.93
CA GLY A 66 -4.15 -12.81 10.27
C GLY A 66 -4.32 -14.25 10.74
N GLU A 67 -5.50 -14.82 10.53
CA GLU A 67 -5.94 -16.12 11.01
C GLU A 67 -6.63 -16.92 9.89
N GLY A 68 -6.80 -18.24 10.11
CA GLY A 68 -7.43 -19.14 9.13
C GLY A 68 -6.54 -19.47 7.93
N PHE A 69 -5.22 -19.49 8.09
CA PHE A 69 -4.32 -20.07 7.09
C PHE A 69 -4.48 -21.59 7.01
N ALA A 70 -4.38 -22.13 5.79
CA ALA A 70 -4.45 -23.57 5.53
C ALA A 70 -3.27 -24.03 4.67
N ASN A 71 -2.90 -25.30 4.81
CA ASN A 71 -1.86 -25.91 3.99
C ASN A 71 -2.45 -26.41 2.67
N VAL A 72 -2.46 -25.54 1.66
CA VAL A 72 -2.88 -25.84 0.30
C VAL A 72 -1.64 -26.01 -0.59
N SER A 73 -1.66 -26.99 -1.48
CA SER A 73 -0.51 -27.26 -2.36
C SER A 73 -0.29 -26.13 -3.37
N GLY A 74 0.98 -25.79 -3.63
CA GLY A 74 1.35 -24.88 -4.71
C GLY A 74 1.10 -23.40 -4.46
N VAL A 75 0.64 -23.02 -3.26
CA VAL A 75 0.53 -21.61 -2.86
C VAL A 75 1.87 -21.06 -2.38
N ASP A 76 2.04 -19.74 -2.48
CA ASP A 76 3.25 -19.07 -2.00
C ASP A 76 3.34 -19.06 -0.47
N ARG A 77 2.19 -19.00 0.22
CA ARG A 77 2.09 -18.92 1.68
C ARG A 77 0.98 -19.82 2.24
N SER A 78 1.30 -20.61 3.25
CA SER A 78 0.33 -21.34 4.08
C SER A 78 0.33 -20.86 5.54
N GLY A 79 0.84 -19.64 5.77
CA GLY A 79 0.97 -19.03 7.09
C GLY A 79 1.48 -17.59 7.01
N PRO A 80 1.41 -16.84 8.12
CA PRO A 80 1.75 -15.42 8.16
C PRO A 80 3.23 -15.19 7.83
N GLY A 81 3.55 -14.06 7.20
CA GLY A 81 4.91 -13.57 7.00
C GLY A 81 5.04 -12.61 5.81
N GLY A 82 6.27 -12.37 5.36
CA GLY A 82 6.56 -11.37 4.33
C GLY A 82 6.00 -11.68 2.96
N TRP A 83 5.79 -10.64 2.16
CA TRP A 83 5.51 -10.80 0.73
C TRP A 83 6.72 -11.49 0.05
N PRO A 84 6.52 -12.60 -0.68
CA PRO A 84 7.61 -13.30 -1.35
C PRO A 84 8.28 -12.39 -2.39
N THR A 85 9.62 -12.31 -2.38
CA THR A 85 10.34 -11.50 -3.37
C THR A 85 10.18 -12.00 -4.79
N SER A 86 9.87 -13.29 -4.98
CA SER A 86 9.55 -13.89 -6.29
C SER A 86 8.19 -13.45 -6.84
N ALA A 87 7.31 -12.95 -5.97
CA ALA A 87 5.99 -12.44 -6.29
C ALA A 87 5.97 -10.91 -6.41
N ALA A 88 7.15 -10.28 -6.50
CA ALA A 88 7.30 -8.83 -6.62
C ALA A 88 8.08 -8.49 -7.89
N THR A 89 7.81 -7.32 -8.44
CA THR A 89 8.56 -6.79 -9.58
C THR A 89 9.98 -6.39 -9.14
N ASP A 90 11.00 -6.90 -9.83
CA ASP A 90 12.39 -6.50 -9.61
C ASP A 90 12.63 -5.07 -10.09
N ARG A 91 13.23 -4.23 -9.23
CA ARG A 91 13.52 -2.83 -9.51
C ARG A 91 14.94 -2.48 -9.06
N PRO A 92 15.54 -1.38 -9.56
CA PRO A 92 16.91 -1.00 -9.20
C PRO A 92 17.18 -0.88 -7.69
N ASP A 93 16.16 -0.50 -6.91
CA ASP A 93 16.23 -0.34 -5.45
C ASP A 93 15.79 -1.60 -4.68
N GLY A 94 15.52 -2.70 -5.39
CA GLY A 94 15.10 -4.00 -4.85
C GLY A 94 13.67 -4.41 -5.21
N PRO A 95 13.27 -5.65 -4.87
CA PRO A 95 11.94 -6.19 -5.16
C PRO A 95 10.83 -5.31 -4.56
N THR A 96 9.94 -4.83 -5.43
CA THR A 96 8.88 -3.90 -5.08
C THR A 96 7.55 -4.44 -5.58
N VAL A 97 6.56 -4.50 -4.70
CA VAL A 97 5.18 -4.87 -5.03
C VAL A 97 4.51 -3.68 -5.71
N THR A 98 4.02 -3.93 -6.91
CA THR A 98 3.47 -2.94 -7.83
C THR A 98 2.19 -3.48 -8.42
N LYS A 99 1.45 -2.64 -9.14
CA LYS A 99 0.17 -3.03 -9.71
C LYS A 99 0.26 -4.38 -10.45
N ASP A 100 -0.70 -5.24 -10.18
CA ASP A 100 -0.86 -6.59 -10.72
C ASP A 100 0.14 -7.64 -10.20
N ASP A 101 1.12 -7.27 -9.37
CA ASP A 101 1.89 -8.24 -8.58
C ASP A 101 0.94 -8.94 -7.59
N SER A 102 1.05 -10.26 -7.47
CA SER A 102 0.12 -11.07 -6.68
C SER A 102 0.82 -12.17 -5.91
N VAL A 103 0.24 -12.53 -4.77
CA VAL A 103 0.66 -13.66 -3.93
C VAL A 103 -0.52 -14.58 -3.68
N THR A 104 -0.26 -15.89 -3.72
CA THR A 104 -1.25 -16.92 -3.39
C THR A 104 -1.11 -17.39 -1.95
N VAL A 105 -2.23 -17.45 -1.25
CA VAL A 105 -2.30 -17.80 0.17
C VAL A 105 -3.29 -18.95 0.35
N GLY A 106 -2.86 -20.05 0.96
CA GLY A 106 -3.75 -21.11 1.38
C GLY A 106 -4.57 -20.68 2.59
N VAL A 107 -5.90 -20.76 2.50
CA VAL A 107 -6.83 -20.31 3.53
C VAL A 107 -7.93 -21.34 3.82
N ALA A 108 -8.45 -21.31 5.05
CA ALA A 108 -9.67 -22.00 5.44
C ALA A 108 -10.91 -21.19 5.05
N ASP A 109 -12.10 -21.81 5.14
CA ASP A 109 -13.36 -21.15 4.79
C ASP A 109 -13.71 -19.96 5.72
N ASP A 110 -13.13 -19.90 6.93
CA ASP A 110 -13.34 -18.89 7.97
C ASP A 110 -12.08 -18.03 8.25
N CYS A 111 -11.38 -17.63 7.19
CA CYS A 111 -10.16 -16.81 7.28
C CYS A 111 -10.40 -15.32 7.61
N ASP A 112 -9.38 -14.70 8.22
CA ASP A 112 -9.21 -13.24 8.35
C ASP A 112 -7.77 -12.95 7.90
N ILE A 113 -7.59 -12.45 6.68
CA ILE A 113 -6.27 -12.18 6.10
C ILE A 113 -6.06 -10.68 5.98
N ARG A 114 -4.89 -10.21 6.39
CA ARG A 114 -4.53 -8.79 6.40
C ARG A 114 -3.23 -8.55 5.67
N VAL A 115 -3.22 -7.54 4.82
CA VAL A 115 -1.99 -6.98 4.23
C VAL A 115 -1.52 -5.85 5.13
N VAL A 116 -0.32 -5.99 5.69
CA VAL A 116 0.24 -5.08 6.69
C VAL A 116 1.51 -4.42 6.16
N TYR A 117 1.57 -3.11 6.26
CA TYR A 117 2.78 -2.32 6.05
C TYR A 117 3.59 -2.24 7.34
N VAL A 118 4.90 -2.46 7.22
CA VAL A 118 5.86 -2.43 8.31
C VAL A 118 6.83 -1.28 8.12
N ARG A 119 6.94 -0.40 9.13
CA ARG A 119 7.90 0.70 9.18
C ARG A 119 8.50 0.80 10.58
N GLY A 120 9.70 0.28 10.74
CA GLY A 120 10.29 0.11 12.08
C GLY A 120 9.39 -0.78 12.93
N ASP A 121 8.96 -0.27 14.09
CA ASP A 121 8.03 -0.95 14.99
C ASP A 121 6.55 -0.63 14.71
N VAL A 122 6.27 0.23 13.72
CA VAL A 122 4.91 0.62 13.35
C VAL A 122 4.35 -0.36 12.33
N LEU A 123 3.14 -0.85 12.60
CA LEU A 123 2.37 -1.74 11.75
C LEU A 123 1.07 -1.05 11.37
N ASP A 124 0.82 -0.91 10.07
CA ASP A 124 -0.40 -0.34 9.52
C ASP A 124 -1.11 -1.40 8.66
N ILE A 125 -2.38 -1.67 8.92
CA ILE A 125 -3.19 -2.52 8.04
C ILE A 125 -3.51 -1.70 6.79
N LEU A 126 -3.08 -2.19 5.63
CA LEU A 126 -3.41 -1.61 4.35
C LEU A 126 -4.75 -2.11 3.84
N ASP A 127 -5.00 -3.41 3.99
CA ASP A 127 -6.24 -4.03 3.55
C ASP A 127 -6.52 -5.33 4.31
N ARG A 128 -7.76 -5.79 4.25
CA ARG A 128 -8.25 -6.99 4.93
C ARG A 128 -9.29 -7.71 4.09
N HIS A 129 -9.22 -9.04 4.13
CA HIS A 129 -10.21 -9.95 3.56
C HIS A 129 -10.69 -10.95 4.61
N ASP A 130 -11.99 -11.15 4.71
CA ASP A 130 -12.61 -12.15 5.56
C ASP A 130 -13.26 -13.22 4.66
N CYS A 131 -12.81 -14.48 4.76
CA CYS A 131 -13.42 -15.57 4.01
C CYS A 131 -14.79 -15.91 4.60
N GLY A 132 -15.74 -16.27 3.73
CA GLY A 132 -17.07 -16.68 4.15
C GLY A 132 -18.00 -15.54 4.59
N GLY A 133 -17.61 -14.28 4.37
CA GLY A 133 -18.51 -13.14 4.43
C GLY A 133 -19.27 -12.97 3.11
N GLU A 134 -20.59 -13.14 3.14
CA GLU A 134 -21.51 -12.80 2.04
C GLU A 134 -21.74 -11.28 1.91
#